data_AF-A0A816NZI1-F1
#
_entry.id   AF-A0A816NZI1-F1
#
_cell.length_a   1.000
_cell.length_b   1.000
_cell.length_c   1.000
_cell.angle_alpha   90.00
_cell.angle_beta   90.00
_cell.angle_gamma   90.00
#
_symmetry.space_group_name_H-M   'P 1'
#
loop_
_entity.id
_entity.type
_entity.pdbx_description
1 polymer ?
#
loop_
_entity_poly.entity_id
_entity_poly.type
_entity_poly.pdbx_seq_one_letter_code
_entity_poly.pdbx_strand_id
1 'polypeptide(L)'
;MLLNVYQVDRSEFEVKDETMKFVVDLEKRHCTCNVFDIDKIPCIHAIAAAKHIKRDENRFVDASHLTETWAKAYAESIHPGGELSTSTYPENIDELSCPPPATKKKSGRPPTKRKRSVGEFGVPGSK
;
A
#
# COMPACT_ATOMS: atom_id res chain seq x y z
N MET A 1 15.41 -14.27 -5.01
CA MET A 1 14.91 -13.71 -6.28
C MET A 1 15.99 -12.88 -6.91
N LEU A 2 16.57 -13.36 -8.00
CA LEU A 2 17.50 -12.59 -8.82
C LEU A 2 16.69 -11.97 -9.96
N LEU A 3 16.54 -10.66 -9.95
CA LEU A 3 15.89 -9.93 -11.05
C LEU A 3 16.95 -9.54 -12.08
N ASN A 4 16.75 -9.94 -13.33
CA ASN A 4 17.59 -9.51 -14.44
C ASN A 4 17.01 -8.24 -15.05
N VAL A 5 17.82 -7.19 -15.15
CA VAL A 5 17.40 -5.88 -15.65
C VAL A 5 18.07 -5.59 -16.98
N TYR A 6 17.27 -5.22 -17.98
CA TYR A 6 17.73 -4.82 -19.30
C TYR A 6 17.20 -3.41 -19.59
N GLN A 7 18.10 -2.48 -19.92
CA GLN A 7 17.71 -1.14 -20.32
C GLN A 7 17.15 -1.16 -21.74
N VAL A 8 15.95 -0.60 -21.93
CA VAL A 8 15.26 -0.50 -23.23
C VAL A 8 15.41 0.92 -23.80
N ASP A 9 15.22 1.93 -22.95
CA ASP A 9 15.42 3.34 -23.27
C ASP A 9 16.06 4.06 -22.07
N ARG A 10 16.16 5.39 -22.13
CA ARG A 10 16.72 6.24 -21.07
C ARG A 10 16.07 5.99 -19.70
N SER A 11 14.74 5.88 -19.64
CA SER A 11 13.97 5.67 -18.40
C SER A 11 13.18 4.36 -18.37
N GLU A 12 13.19 3.59 -19.46
CA GLU A 12 12.43 2.34 -19.59
C GLU A 12 13.33 1.10 -19.49
N PHE A 13 12.86 0.10 -18.72
CA PHE A 13 13.59 -1.11 -18.40
C PHE A 13 12.68 -2.35 -18.52
N GLU A 14 13.22 -3.43 -19.07
CA GLU A 14 12.63 -4.77 -18.97
C GLU A 14 13.28 -5.48 -17.77
N VAL A 15 12.47 -5.81 -16.77
CA VAL A 15 12.88 -6.54 -15.57
C VAL A 15 12.29 -7.95 -15.63
N LYS A 16 13.14 -8.96 -15.63
CA LYS A 16 12.74 -10.37 -15.67
C LYS A 16 12.89 -11.02 -14.31
N ASP A 17 11.82 -11.68 -13.88
CA ASP A 17 11.85 -12.71 -12.85
C ASP A 17 11.98 -14.09 -13.52
N GLU A 18 12.04 -15.17 -12.73
CA GLU A 18 12.22 -16.55 -13.24
C GLU A 18 11.13 -16.97 -14.24
N THR A 19 9.91 -16.42 -14.11
CA THR A 19 8.75 -16.81 -14.92
C THR A 19 8.09 -15.66 -15.68
N MET A 20 8.29 -14.42 -15.25
CA MET A 20 7.54 -13.25 -15.73
C MET A 20 8.48 -12.11 -16.12
N LYS A 21 7.96 -11.24 -16.99
CA LYS A 21 8.65 -10.03 -17.44
C LYS A 21 7.81 -8.81 -17.10
N PHE A 22 8.47 -7.77 -16.65
CA PHE A 22 7.84 -6.51 -16.29
C PHE A 22 8.53 -5.36 -17.02
N VAL A 23 7.74 -4.39 -17.46
CA VAL A 23 8.25 -3.14 -18.01
C VAL A 23 8.14 -2.08 -16.91
N VAL A 24 9.23 -1.36 -16.69
CA VAL A 24 9.34 -0.28 -15.70
C VAL A 24 9.69 0.99 -16.44
N ASP A 25 8.95 2.06 -16.20
CA ASP A 25 9.34 3.42 -16.57
C ASP A 25 9.57 4.23 -15.28
N LEU A 26 10.82 4.57 -15.01
CA LEU A 26 11.21 5.29 -13.79
C LEU A 26 10.78 6.76 -13.82
N GLU A 27 10.70 7.41 -14.99
CA GLU A 27 10.29 8.81 -15.10
C GLU A 27 8.77 8.94 -14.96
N LYS A 28 8.01 8.04 -15.58
CA LYS A 28 6.54 7.98 -15.42
C LYS A 28 6.08 7.37 -14.09
N ARG A 29 7.00 6.84 -13.29
CA ARG A 29 6.72 6.10 -12.04
C ARG A 29 5.74 4.94 -12.26
N HIS A 30 5.97 4.19 -13.34
CA HIS A 30 5.08 3.14 -13.82
C HIS A 30 5.76 1.77 -13.81
N CYS A 31 5.00 0.73 -13.47
CA CYS A 31 5.43 -0.64 -13.68
C CYS A 31 4.25 -1.53 -14.07
N THR A 32 4.44 -2.45 -15.02
CA THR A 32 3.39 -3.37 -15.46
C THR A 32 2.90 -4.34 -14.36
N CYS A 33 3.56 -4.41 -13.19
CA CYS A 33 3.02 -5.10 -12.02
C CYS A 33 1.95 -4.28 -11.26
N ASN A 34 1.70 -3.04 -11.67
CA ASN A 34 0.77 -2.05 -11.09
C ASN A 34 1.04 -1.61 -9.64
N VAL A 35 1.91 -2.30 -8.90
CA VAL A 35 2.26 -1.92 -7.52
C VAL A 35 2.83 -0.51 -7.46
N PHE A 36 3.72 -0.15 -8.40
CA PHE A 36 4.32 1.18 -8.42
C PHE A 36 3.27 2.27 -8.70
N ASP A 37 2.34 1.99 -9.62
CA ASP A 37 1.24 2.89 -9.97
C ASP A 37 0.23 3.08 -8.84
N ILE A 38 -0.07 2.03 -8.08
CA ILE A 38 -1.08 2.05 -7.02
C ILE A 38 -0.48 2.63 -5.73
N ASP A 39 0.62 2.04 -5.25
CA ASP A 39 1.19 2.41 -3.96
C ASP A 39 1.97 3.73 -4.03
N LYS A 40 2.33 4.17 -5.26
CA LYS A 40 3.16 5.36 -5.50
C LYS A 40 4.54 5.29 -4.84
N ILE A 41 4.97 4.07 -4.52
CA ILE A 41 6.27 3.69 -3.97
C ILE A 41 6.89 2.69 -4.95
N PRO A 42 8.21 2.78 -5.25
CA PRO A 42 8.87 1.84 -6.14
C PRO A 42 8.64 0.38 -5.72
N CYS A 43 8.08 -0.41 -6.63
CA CYS A 43 7.98 -1.86 -6.46
C CYS A 43 9.36 -2.53 -6.58
N ILE A 44 9.46 -3.84 -6.32
CA ILE A 44 10.72 -4.58 -6.42
C ILE A 44 11.39 -4.45 -7.81
N HIS A 45 10.58 -4.34 -8.87
CA HIS A 45 11.08 -4.18 -10.24
C HIS A 45 11.63 -2.76 -10.46
N ALA A 46 10.92 -1.74 -9.98
CA ALA A 46 11.37 -0.36 -10.06
C ALA A 46 12.64 -0.13 -9.24
N ILE A 47 12.74 -0.74 -8.05
CA ILE A 47 13.97 -0.72 -7.23
C ILE A 47 15.12 -1.38 -7.99
N ALA A 48 14.90 -2.52 -8.65
CA ALA A 48 15.92 -3.18 -9.46
C ALA A 48 16.39 -2.29 -10.63
N ALA A 49 15.45 -1.65 -11.34
CA ALA A 49 15.76 -0.71 -12.41
C ALA A 49 16.55 0.51 -11.92
N ALA A 50 16.15 1.12 -10.80
CA ALA A 50 16.85 2.24 -10.18
C ALA A 50 18.31 1.86 -9.81
N LYS A 51 18.48 0.68 -9.22
CA LYS A 51 19.80 0.14 -8.87
C LYS A 51 20.66 -0.15 -10.09
N HIS A 52 20.07 -0.61 -11.18
CA HIS A 52 20.77 -0.86 -12.44
C HIS A 52 21.43 0.43 -12.98
N ILE A 53 20.76 1.58 -12.88
CA ILE A 53 21.31 2.90 -13.25
C ILE A 53 22.04 3.62 -12.10
N LYS A 54 22.30 2.94 -10.97
CA LYS A 54 22.98 3.49 -9.78
C LYS A 54 22.32 4.75 -9.24
N ARG A 55 20.99 4.83 -9.32
CA ARG A 55 20.19 5.89 -8.69
C ARG A 55 19.55 5.34 -7.42
N ASP A 56 19.45 6.22 -6.43
CA ASP A 56 18.70 5.95 -5.20
C ASP A 56 17.21 5.73 -5.55
N GLU A 57 16.67 4.58 -5.15
CA GLU A 57 15.28 4.23 -5.36
C GLU A 57 14.31 5.23 -4.73
N ASN A 58 14.68 5.85 -3.60
CA ASN A 58 13.81 6.77 -2.87
C ASN A 58 13.47 8.04 -3.67
N ARG A 59 14.27 8.39 -4.69
CA ARG A 59 13.98 9.52 -5.59
C ARG A 59 12.73 9.31 -6.43
N PHE A 60 12.30 8.07 -6.59
CA PHE A 60 11.14 7.69 -7.40
C PHE A 60 9.88 7.49 -6.57
N VAL A 61 9.95 7.69 -5.24
CA VAL A 61 8.79 7.75 -4.36
C VAL A 61 8.01 9.03 -4.64
N ASP A 62 6.69 8.93 -4.62
CA ASP A 62 5.82 10.08 -4.84
C ASP A 62 5.85 11.09 -3.69
N ALA A 63 5.59 12.35 -4.00
CA ALA A 63 5.61 13.44 -3.02
C ALA A 63 4.56 13.24 -1.91
N SER A 64 3.47 12.52 -2.18
CA SER A 64 2.43 12.20 -1.19
C SER A 64 2.95 11.43 0.03
N HIS A 65 4.08 10.73 -0.09
CA HIS A 65 4.71 9.97 1.00
C HIS A 65 5.82 10.73 1.74
N LEU A 66 6.12 11.98 1.36
CA LEU A 66 7.14 12.78 2.02
C LEU A 66 6.65 13.33 3.36
N THR A 67 7.53 13.35 4.36
CA THR A 67 7.26 13.94 5.68
C THR A 67 6.78 15.37 5.58
N GLU A 68 7.29 16.15 4.62
CA GLU A 68 6.83 17.52 4.38
C GLU A 68 5.36 17.58 3.95
N THR A 69 4.93 16.68 3.06
CA THR A 69 3.54 16.60 2.60
C THR A 69 2.62 16.14 3.71
N TRP A 70 3.06 15.14 4.49
CA TRP A 70 2.35 14.71 5.69
C TRP A 70 2.21 15.85 6.70
N ALA A 71 3.29 16.57 7.02
CA ALA A 71 3.26 17.69 7.95
C ALA A 71 2.33 18.82 7.45
N LYS A 72 2.33 19.10 6.15
CA LYS A 72 1.41 20.07 5.54
C LYS A 72 -0.06 19.63 5.64
N ALA A 73 -0.36 18.36 5.44
CA ALA A 73 -1.73 17.84 5.56
C ALA A 73 -2.30 17.97 6.98
N TYR A 74 -1.43 17.96 8.00
CA TYR A 74 -1.78 18.11 9.41
C TYR A 74 -1.35 19.47 10.00
N ALA A 75 -1.01 20.45 9.15
CA ALA A 75 -0.55 21.76 9.63
C ALA A 75 -1.68 22.57 10.27
N GLU A 76 -2.93 22.32 9.85
CA GLU A 76 -4.12 22.97 10.38
C GLU A 76 -4.72 22.16 11.54
N SER A 77 -5.53 22.85 12.35
CA SER A 77 -6.23 22.21 13.46
C SER A 77 -7.29 21.25 12.93
N ILE A 78 -7.23 19.98 13.36
CA ILE A 78 -8.34 19.05 13.18
C ILE A 78 -9.41 19.45 14.17
N HIS A 79 -10.40 20.20 13.70
CA HIS A 79 -11.55 20.55 14.51
C HIS A 79 -12.35 19.28 14.83
N PRO A 80 -12.82 19.10 16.08
CA PRO A 80 -13.77 18.04 16.37
C PRO A 80 -14.97 18.22 15.44
N GLY A 81 -15.51 17.11 14.93
CA GLY A 81 -16.79 17.14 14.24
C GLY A 81 -17.81 17.88 15.11
N GLY A 82 -18.63 18.73 14.49
CA GLY A 82 -19.70 19.44 15.18
C GLY A 82 -20.58 18.46 15.96
N GLU A 83 -21.38 18.98 16.89
CA GLU A 83 -22.24 18.13 17.70
C GLU A 83 -23.11 17.25 16.79
N LEU A 84 -23.15 15.94 17.07
CA LEU A 84 -23.94 14.97 16.29
C LEU A 84 -25.40 15.40 16.17
N SER A 85 -25.92 16.09 17.18
CA SER A 85 -27.27 16.69 17.21
C SER A 85 -27.50 17.78 16.15
N THR A 86 -26.43 18.40 15.64
CA THR A 86 -26.47 19.49 14.64
C THR A 86 -26.03 19.01 13.25
N SER A 87 -25.57 17.76 13.12
CA SER A 87 -25.17 17.20 11.84
C SER A 87 -26.38 16.90 10.96
N THR A 88 -26.39 17.44 9.75
CA THR A 88 -27.41 17.14 8.74
C THR A 88 -27.04 15.87 7.99
N TYR A 89 -27.80 14.81 8.20
CA TYR A 89 -27.72 13.57 7.43
C TYR A 89 -28.89 13.51 6.43
N PRO A 90 -28.71 12.92 5.23
CA PRO A 90 -29.84 12.62 4.35
C PRO A 90 -30.91 11.79 5.08
N GLU A 91 -32.19 12.10 4.88
CA GLU A 91 -33.32 11.44 5.55
C GLU A 91 -33.31 9.91 5.35
N ASN A 92 -32.75 9.43 4.24
CA ASN A 92 -32.64 8.02 3.89
C ASN A 92 -31.37 7.32 4.41
N ILE A 93 -30.61 7.90 5.35
CA ILE A 93 -29.38 7.25 5.86
C ILE A 93 -29.69 5.95 6.60
N ASP A 94 -30.84 5.89 7.28
CA ASP A 94 -31.29 4.68 7.97
C ASP A 94 -31.74 3.59 6.98
N GLU A 95 -32.04 3.96 5.72
CA GLU A 95 -32.38 3.03 4.64
C GLU A 95 -31.11 2.45 3.97
N LEU A 96 -29.95 3.08 4.15
CA LEU A 96 -28.66 2.61 3.64
C LEU A 96 -28.14 1.43 4.50
N SER A 97 -28.64 0.24 4.20
CA SER A 97 -28.09 -1.00 4.76
C SER A 97 -26.76 -1.35 4.09
N CYS A 98 -25.66 -1.22 4.84
CA CYS A 98 -24.35 -1.75 4.45
C CYS A 98 -24.03 -2.97 5.31
N PRO A 99 -24.64 -4.14 5.04
CA PRO A 99 -24.35 -5.35 5.80
C PRO A 99 -22.87 -5.72 5.60
N PRO A 100 -22.22 -6.33 6.61
CA PRO A 100 -20.88 -6.86 6.42
C PRO A 100 -20.89 -7.83 5.23
N PRO A 101 -19.78 -7.92 4.47
CA PRO A 101 -19.69 -8.84 3.34
C PRO A 101 -20.05 -10.25 3.79
N ALA A 102 -20.76 -11.00 2.94
CA ALA A 102 -21.20 -12.35 3.24
C ALA A 102 -19.99 -13.29 3.41
N THR A 103 -19.46 -13.40 4.62
CA THR A 103 -18.35 -14.30 4.94
C THR A 103 -18.86 -15.69 5.26
N LYS A 104 -18.37 -16.72 4.54
CA LYS A 104 -18.62 -18.12 4.91
C LYS A 104 -17.96 -18.42 6.25
N LYS A 105 -18.74 -18.83 7.25
CA LYS A 105 -18.20 -19.39 8.48
C LYS A 105 -17.44 -20.67 8.13
N LYS A 106 -16.15 -20.76 8.50
CA LYS A 106 -15.37 -21.99 8.26
C LYS A 106 -16.05 -23.16 8.96
N SER A 107 -16.13 -24.30 8.28
CA SER A 107 -16.64 -25.53 8.88
C SER A 107 -15.77 -25.94 10.08
N GLY A 108 -16.40 -26.36 11.16
CA GLY A 108 -15.72 -26.83 12.38
C GLY A 108 -15.88 -25.91 13.59
N ARG A 109 -15.37 -26.39 14.72
CA ARG A 109 -15.44 -25.67 16.00
C ARG A 109 -14.59 -24.39 15.94
N PRO A 110 -15.13 -23.21 16.29
CA PRO A 110 -14.32 -22.01 16.45
C PRO A 110 -13.16 -22.28 17.42
N PRO A 111 -11.92 -21.89 17.08
CA PRO A 111 -10.78 -22.13 17.96
C PRO A 111 -10.98 -21.38 19.28
N THR A 112 -10.82 -22.08 20.41
CA THR A 112 -10.88 -21.46 21.74
C THR A 112 -9.70 -20.52 21.98
N LYS A 113 -8.54 -20.80 21.35
CA LYS A 113 -7.35 -19.97 21.45
C LYS A 113 -7.36 -18.91 20.35
N ARG A 114 -7.12 -17.66 20.74
CA ARG A 114 -6.94 -16.53 19.81
C ARG A 114 -5.74 -16.79 18.89
N LYS A 115 -5.88 -16.47 17.60
CA LYS A 115 -4.75 -16.44 16.66
C LYS A 115 -4.07 -15.09 16.75
N ARG A 116 -2.74 -15.10 16.88
CA ARG A 116 -1.93 -13.88 16.95
C ARG A 116 -1.67 -13.34 15.56
N SER A 117 -1.67 -12.03 15.40
CA SER A 117 -1.25 -11.38 14.15
C SER A 117 0.28 -11.37 14.03
N VAL A 118 0.80 -11.07 12.83
CA VAL A 118 2.24 -11.08 12.52
C VAL A 118 3.04 -10.10 13.40
N GLY A 119 2.42 -8.98 13.82
CA GLY A 119 3.07 -7.97 14.67
C GLY A 119 3.01 -8.26 16.17
N GLU A 120 2.34 -9.33 16.60
CA GLU A 120 2.24 -9.68 18.01
C GLU A 120 3.37 -10.64 18.41
N PHE A 121 4.51 -10.07 18.79
CA PHE A 121 5.61 -10.84 19.37
C PHE A 121 5.23 -11.31 20.78
N GLY A 122 5.51 -12.57 21.12
CA GLY A 122 5.31 -13.07 22.49
C GLY A 122 6.26 -12.35 23.43
N VAL A 123 5.77 -11.88 24.58
CA VAL A 123 6.70 -11.55 25.67
C VAL A 123 7.41 -12.85 26.05
N PRO A 124 8.75 -12.91 26.06
CA PRO A 124 9.47 -14.11 26.49
C PRO A 124 9.03 -14.49 27.90
N GLY A 125 8.45 -15.68 28.08
CA GLY A 125 8.10 -16.23 29.40
C GLY A 125 6.63 -16.17 29.83
N SER A 126 5.69 -15.65 29.02
CA SER A 126 4.26 -15.88 29.30
C SER A 126 3.84 -17.27 28.83
N LYS A 127 3.49 -18.14 29.79
CA LYS A 127 2.79 -19.41 29.54
C LYS A 127 1.36 -19.18 29.06
#